data_AF-G5NMU1-F1
#
_entry.id   AF-G5NMU1-F1
#
_cell.length_a   1.000
_cell.length_b   1.000
_cell.length_c   1.000
_cell.angle_alpha   90.00
_cell.angle_beta   90.00
_cell.angle_gamma   90.00
#
_symmetry.space_group_name_H-M   'P 1'
#
loop_
_entity.id
_entity.type
_entity.pdbx_description
1 polymer ?
#
loop_
_entity_poly.entity_id
_entity_poly.type
_entity_poly.pdbx_seq_one_letter_code
_entity_poly.pdbx_strand_id
1 'polypeptide(L)'
;PAPEQVQYQSAAIHGQWCDETDYAAYGGTDLCPSVSQYPGGDKQLASLLDGAGKPGKTPDLTFTQTQIDAAVAYTLNTTAPAAGRQLGKGEVKTASGKQYAGMMTQYEGLMDAAREPQMAMIAASTPNKATRDALKDALKVPSAQSYFDDTASEQARSSGELSQREFESFEVGRRYANTAYLSDLQQMEGDNLIREQIRVQNLGNWLALASKRELEKNNILTGQVLALLATEHYRPQLAAKMEQVKAGNAR
;
A
#
# COMPACT_ATOMS: atom_id res chain seq x y z
N PRO A 1 -15.96 11.15 -14.37
CA PRO A 1 -16.77 9.94 -14.68
C PRO A 1 -18.10 9.97 -13.90
N ALA A 2 -19.19 9.44 -14.45
CA ALA A 2 -20.39 9.17 -13.63
C ALA A 2 -20.05 8.11 -12.56
N PRO A 3 -20.75 8.06 -11.40
CA PRO A 3 -20.48 7.06 -10.36
C PRO A 3 -20.44 5.62 -10.88
N GLU A 4 -21.30 5.30 -11.85
CA GLU A 4 -21.36 4.01 -12.54
C GLU A 4 -20.05 3.68 -13.29
N GLN A 5 -19.40 4.67 -13.94
CA GLN A 5 -18.12 4.43 -14.66
C GLN A 5 -16.97 4.06 -13.73
N VAL A 6 -16.97 4.57 -12.49
CA VAL A 6 -15.94 4.20 -11.49
C VAL A 6 -16.21 2.79 -10.97
N GLN A 7 -17.47 2.43 -10.77
CA GLN A 7 -17.87 1.07 -10.38
C GLN A 7 -17.53 0.04 -11.47
N TYR A 8 -17.72 0.37 -12.75
CA TYR A 8 -17.29 -0.48 -13.87
C TYR A 8 -15.77 -0.62 -13.95
N GLN A 9 -15.01 0.42 -13.63
CA GLN A 9 -13.54 0.35 -13.57
C GLN A 9 -13.07 -0.56 -12.44
N SER A 10 -13.66 -0.44 -11.25
CA SER A 10 -13.38 -1.37 -10.13
C SER A 10 -13.72 -2.81 -10.48
N ALA A 11 -14.87 -3.05 -11.14
CA ALA A 11 -15.25 -4.39 -11.61
C ALA A 11 -14.26 -4.96 -12.66
N ALA A 12 -13.79 -4.13 -13.59
CA ALA A 12 -12.80 -4.54 -14.59
C ALA A 12 -11.43 -4.84 -13.97
N ILE A 13 -11.02 -4.08 -12.95
CA ILE A 13 -9.80 -4.34 -12.18
C ILE A 13 -9.94 -5.67 -11.43
N HIS A 14 -11.10 -5.91 -10.81
CA HIS A 14 -11.35 -7.07 -9.96
C HIS A 14 -11.17 -8.42 -10.68
N GLY A 15 -11.47 -8.50 -11.98
CA GLY A 15 -11.33 -9.75 -12.74
C GLY A 15 -9.92 -10.35 -12.75
N GLN A 16 -8.88 -9.59 -12.40
CA GLN A 16 -7.49 -10.06 -12.27
C GLN A 16 -7.16 -10.64 -10.88
N TRP A 17 -8.02 -10.42 -9.89
CA TRP A 17 -7.72 -10.60 -8.47
C TRP A 17 -8.75 -11.47 -7.75
N CYS A 18 -9.62 -12.17 -8.47
CA CYS A 18 -10.62 -13.05 -7.89
C CYS A 18 -10.07 -14.01 -6.83
N ASP A 19 -10.77 -14.11 -5.71
CA ASP A 19 -10.60 -15.20 -4.74
C ASP A 19 -11.60 -16.35 -4.97
N GLU A 20 -11.50 -17.39 -4.14
CA GLU A 20 -12.38 -18.57 -4.23
C GLU A 20 -13.85 -18.21 -3.96
N THR A 21 -14.12 -17.20 -3.13
CA THR A 21 -15.48 -16.75 -2.82
C THR A 21 -16.09 -16.03 -4.02
N ASP A 22 -15.31 -15.16 -4.68
CA ASP A 22 -15.72 -14.47 -5.90
C ASP A 22 -15.99 -15.48 -7.02
N TYR A 23 -15.11 -16.48 -7.17
CA TYR A 23 -15.27 -17.51 -8.20
C TYR A 23 -16.48 -18.42 -7.94
N ALA A 24 -16.79 -18.73 -6.68
CA ALA A 24 -18.00 -19.49 -6.35
C ALA A 24 -19.28 -18.71 -6.70
N ALA A 25 -19.26 -17.39 -6.61
CA ALA A 25 -20.42 -16.53 -6.90
C ALA A 25 -20.55 -16.15 -8.39
N TYR A 26 -19.43 -15.84 -9.05
CA TYR A 26 -19.39 -15.19 -10.36
C TYR A 26 -18.46 -15.90 -11.36
N GLY A 27 -17.97 -17.10 -11.04
CA GLY A 27 -16.98 -17.83 -11.83
C GLY A 27 -17.42 -18.07 -13.27
N GLY A 28 -16.47 -17.89 -14.20
CA GLY A 28 -16.70 -18.08 -15.64
C GLY A 28 -17.36 -16.87 -16.32
N THR A 29 -17.55 -15.76 -15.61
CA THR A 29 -17.95 -14.46 -16.16
C THR A 29 -16.74 -13.55 -16.35
N ASP A 30 -16.91 -12.44 -17.07
CA ASP A 30 -15.85 -11.42 -17.21
C ASP A 30 -15.48 -10.74 -15.86
N LEU A 31 -16.39 -10.77 -14.87
CA LEU A 31 -16.11 -10.26 -13.52
C LEU A 31 -15.17 -11.20 -12.76
N CYS A 32 -15.23 -12.50 -13.05
CA CYS A 32 -14.40 -13.50 -12.40
C CYS A 32 -14.09 -14.70 -13.30
N PRO A 33 -13.15 -14.55 -14.25
CA PRO A 33 -12.86 -15.61 -15.23
C PRO A 33 -12.22 -16.84 -14.58
N SER A 34 -11.36 -16.63 -13.57
CA SER A 34 -10.66 -17.68 -12.83
C SER A 34 -10.17 -17.16 -11.47
N VAL A 35 -9.92 -18.05 -10.51
CA VAL A 35 -9.24 -17.70 -9.26
C VAL A 35 -7.82 -17.21 -9.57
N SER A 36 -7.45 -16.05 -9.04
CA SER A 36 -6.14 -15.42 -9.23
C SER A 36 -5.04 -16.15 -8.45
N GLN A 37 -3.79 -16.02 -8.91
CA GLN A 37 -2.61 -16.38 -8.10
C GLN A 37 -2.42 -15.44 -6.91
N TYR A 38 -3.02 -14.25 -6.99
CA TYR A 38 -3.02 -13.20 -5.97
C TYR A 38 -4.47 -12.92 -5.52
N PRO A 39 -5.14 -13.91 -4.90
CA PRO A 39 -6.56 -13.83 -4.59
C PRO A 39 -6.86 -12.67 -3.64
N GLY A 40 -7.88 -11.88 -3.97
CA GLY A 40 -8.30 -10.70 -3.23
C GLY A 40 -7.32 -9.53 -3.29
N GLY A 41 -6.36 -9.54 -4.23
CA GLY A 41 -5.30 -8.53 -4.35
C GLY A 41 -5.80 -7.08 -4.36
N ASP A 42 -6.97 -6.84 -4.93
CA ASP A 42 -7.60 -5.52 -5.08
C ASP A 42 -8.57 -5.14 -3.95
N LYS A 43 -8.79 -6.02 -2.97
CA LYS A 43 -9.76 -5.80 -1.88
C LYS A 43 -9.23 -6.13 -0.49
N GLN A 44 -8.03 -6.71 -0.38
CA GLN A 44 -7.41 -7.05 0.90
C GLN A 44 -6.29 -6.07 1.26
N LEU A 45 -6.33 -5.53 2.49
CA LEU A 45 -5.29 -4.63 3.01
C LEU A 45 -3.90 -5.27 3.02
N ALA A 46 -3.83 -6.61 3.12
CA ALA A 46 -2.59 -7.37 3.03
C ALA A 46 -1.81 -7.08 1.75
N SER A 47 -2.46 -6.70 0.65
CA SER A 47 -1.77 -6.29 -0.58
C SER A 47 -0.84 -5.10 -0.39
N LEU A 48 -1.19 -4.16 0.49
CA LEU A 48 -0.33 -3.03 0.86
C LEU A 48 0.73 -3.41 1.90
N LEU A 49 0.35 -4.21 2.90
CA LEU A 49 1.19 -4.45 4.07
C LEU A 49 2.17 -5.61 3.86
N ASP A 50 1.71 -6.70 3.28
CA ASP A 50 2.43 -7.99 3.23
C ASP A 50 2.72 -8.44 1.78
N GLY A 51 2.26 -7.65 0.80
CA GLY A 51 2.27 -7.99 -0.61
C GLY A 51 1.19 -9.01 -0.94
N ALA A 52 0.54 -8.86 -2.10
CA ALA A 52 -0.51 -9.78 -2.48
C ALA A 52 -0.01 -11.24 -2.58
N GLY A 53 -0.90 -12.20 -2.37
CA GLY A 53 -0.65 -13.62 -2.55
C GLY A 53 -1.65 -14.49 -1.77
N LYS A 54 -1.38 -15.78 -1.68
CA LYS A 54 -2.30 -16.73 -1.03
C LYS A 54 -2.42 -16.46 0.48
N PRO A 55 -3.59 -16.76 1.09
CA PRO A 55 -3.77 -16.66 2.54
C PRO A 55 -2.69 -17.43 3.30
N GLY A 56 -2.15 -16.80 4.36
CA GLY A 56 -1.14 -17.41 5.23
C GLY A 56 0.29 -17.44 4.67
N LYS A 57 0.56 -16.81 3.53
CA LYS A 57 1.94 -16.64 3.06
C LYS A 57 2.78 -15.82 4.06
N THR A 58 4.10 -16.00 4.01
CA THR A 58 5.02 -15.07 4.67
C THR A 58 4.92 -13.69 4.01
N PRO A 59 4.93 -12.59 4.78
CA PRO A 59 4.94 -11.24 4.20
C PRO A 59 6.17 -10.99 3.33
N ASP A 60 5.94 -10.46 2.14
CA ASP A 60 6.99 -9.85 1.32
C ASP A 60 7.06 -8.36 1.68
N LEU A 61 8.25 -7.79 1.79
CA LEU A 61 8.40 -6.34 2.00
C LEU A 61 8.95 -5.63 0.78
N THR A 62 9.67 -6.35 -0.08
CA THR A 62 9.99 -5.96 -1.46
C THR A 62 9.03 -6.65 -2.40
N PHE A 63 8.19 -5.88 -3.06
CA PHE A 63 7.13 -6.40 -3.91
C PHE A 63 7.63 -6.70 -5.32
N THR A 64 7.09 -7.77 -5.92
CA THR A 64 7.13 -7.97 -7.37
C THR A 64 6.24 -6.93 -8.07
N GLN A 65 6.40 -6.76 -9.39
CA GLN A 65 5.54 -5.85 -10.14
C GLN A 65 4.05 -6.21 -10.00
N THR A 66 3.70 -7.49 -10.02
CA THR A 66 2.31 -7.93 -9.85
C THR A 66 1.75 -7.61 -8.46
N GLN A 67 2.59 -7.70 -7.42
CA GLN A 67 2.18 -7.29 -6.07
C GLN A 67 2.01 -5.77 -5.97
N ILE A 68 2.84 -4.98 -6.66
CA ILE A 68 2.66 -3.53 -6.78
C ILE A 68 1.33 -3.23 -7.48
N ASP A 69 1.02 -3.91 -8.58
CA ASP A 69 -0.22 -3.72 -9.33
C ASP A 69 -1.46 -4.05 -8.47
N ALA A 70 -1.39 -5.13 -7.66
CA ALA A 70 -2.43 -5.48 -6.69
C ALA A 70 -2.61 -4.40 -5.62
N ALA A 71 -1.51 -3.87 -5.08
CA ALA A 71 -1.54 -2.81 -4.07
C ALA A 71 -2.12 -1.49 -4.63
N VAL A 72 -1.81 -1.17 -5.88
CA VAL A 72 -2.43 -0.05 -6.62
C VAL A 72 -3.92 -0.31 -6.81
N ALA A 73 -4.32 -1.51 -7.24
CA ALA A 73 -5.72 -1.89 -7.40
C ALA A 73 -6.50 -1.76 -6.08
N TYR A 74 -5.94 -2.22 -4.97
CA TYR A 74 -6.51 -2.03 -3.64
C TYR A 74 -6.67 -0.56 -3.28
N THR A 75 -5.64 0.26 -3.55
CA THR A 75 -5.70 1.71 -3.28
C THR A 75 -6.82 2.36 -4.08
N LEU A 76 -6.97 2.01 -5.35
CA LEU A 76 -8.05 2.50 -6.20
C LEU A 76 -9.42 2.09 -5.63
N ASN A 77 -9.62 0.83 -5.29
CA ASN A 77 -10.91 0.34 -4.78
C ASN A 77 -11.29 0.92 -3.40
N THR A 78 -10.30 1.22 -2.55
CA THR A 78 -10.57 1.72 -1.19
C THR A 78 -10.55 3.25 -1.06
N THR A 79 -10.16 3.96 -2.12
CA THR A 79 -10.13 5.44 -2.15
C THR A 79 -10.80 6.06 -3.37
N ALA A 80 -11.55 5.28 -4.16
CA ALA A 80 -12.30 5.82 -5.30
C ALA A 80 -13.82 5.87 -5.14
N PRO A 81 -14.40 6.42 -4.05
CA PRO A 81 -15.76 6.92 -4.20
C PRO A 81 -15.71 8.10 -5.18
N ALA A 82 -16.45 8.06 -6.29
CA ALA A 82 -16.76 9.31 -6.99
C ALA A 82 -17.80 10.08 -6.15
N ALA A 83 -17.55 11.35 -5.87
CA ALA A 83 -18.54 12.26 -5.27
C ALA A 83 -19.37 13.01 -6.33
N GLY A 84 -18.88 13.07 -7.58
CA GLY A 84 -19.56 13.71 -8.70
C GLY A 84 -18.87 13.41 -10.03
N ARG A 85 -19.50 13.82 -11.15
CA ARG A 85 -18.89 13.70 -12.48
C ARG A 85 -18.05 14.93 -12.83
N GLN A 86 -17.12 14.75 -13.76
CA GLN A 86 -16.42 15.88 -14.38
C GLN A 86 -17.37 16.65 -15.30
N LEU A 87 -17.22 17.97 -15.32
CA LEU A 87 -18.02 18.86 -16.17
C LEU A 87 -17.38 19.01 -17.56
N GLY A 88 -18.23 19.16 -18.57
CA GLY A 88 -17.79 19.56 -19.91
C GLY A 88 -17.38 21.03 -19.98
N LYS A 89 -16.58 21.40 -20.99
CA LYS A 89 -16.07 22.78 -21.18
C LYS A 89 -17.17 23.85 -21.24
N GLY A 90 -18.35 23.53 -21.76
CA GLY A 90 -19.49 24.46 -21.80
C GLY A 90 -20.11 24.69 -20.41
N GLU A 91 -20.25 23.62 -19.64
CA GLU A 91 -20.93 23.65 -18.33
C GLU A 91 -20.16 24.48 -17.31
N VAL A 92 -18.82 24.38 -17.33
CA VAL A 92 -17.91 25.12 -16.42
C VAL A 92 -17.97 26.64 -16.62
N LYS A 93 -18.44 27.14 -17.78
CA LYS A 93 -18.50 28.59 -18.03
C LYS A 93 -19.59 29.29 -17.20
N THR A 94 -20.62 28.58 -16.79
CA THR A 94 -21.72 29.11 -15.97
C THR A 94 -21.27 29.36 -14.53
N ALA A 95 -21.95 30.26 -13.80
CA ALA A 95 -21.64 30.50 -12.39
C ALA A 95 -21.79 29.22 -11.54
N SER A 96 -22.86 28.45 -11.78
CA SER A 96 -23.09 27.16 -11.12
C SER A 96 -22.02 26.13 -11.47
N GLY A 97 -21.55 26.11 -12.72
CA GLY A 97 -20.47 25.23 -13.16
C GLY A 97 -19.13 25.55 -12.53
N LYS A 98 -18.79 26.84 -12.38
CA LYS A 98 -17.59 27.26 -11.64
C LYS A 98 -17.63 26.84 -10.18
N GLN A 99 -18.78 27.02 -9.52
CA GLN A 99 -18.95 26.60 -8.12
C GLN A 99 -18.87 25.08 -7.97
N TYR A 100 -19.50 24.32 -8.86
CA TYR A 100 -19.38 22.86 -8.88
C TYR A 100 -17.91 22.42 -9.07
N ALA A 101 -17.20 23.03 -10.02
CA ALA A 101 -15.80 22.71 -10.27
C ALA A 101 -14.93 23.01 -9.04
N GLY A 102 -15.17 24.13 -8.35
CA GLY A 102 -14.46 24.45 -7.10
C GLY A 102 -14.69 23.40 -5.99
N MET A 103 -15.93 22.92 -5.85
CA MET A 103 -16.25 21.84 -4.90
C MET A 103 -15.59 20.51 -5.27
N MET A 104 -15.56 20.17 -6.57
CA MET A 104 -14.82 18.99 -7.05
C MET A 104 -13.33 19.11 -6.76
N THR A 105 -12.72 20.27 -6.96
CA THR A 105 -11.29 20.49 -6.64
C THR A 105 -11.01 20.33 -5.14
N GLN A 106 -11.88 20.85 -4.27
CA GLN A 106 -11.75 20.66 -2.82
C GLN A 106 -11.86 19.19 -2.44
N TYR A 107 -12.84 18.48 -3.01
CA TYR A 107 -12.99 17.04 -2.84
C TYR A 107 -11.73 16.28 -3.28
N GLU A 108 -11.24 16.55 -4.49
CA GLU A 108 -10.04 15.91 -5.05
C GLU A 108 -8.80 16.14 -4.19
N GLY A 109 -8.64 17.33 -3.59
CA GLY A 109 -7.55 17.60 -2.66
C GLY A 109 -7.61 16.76 -1.37
N LEU A 110 -8.80 16.50 -0.83
CA LEU A 110 -8.96 15.59 0.31
C LEU A 110 -8.70 14.13 -0.09
N MET A 111 -9.13 13.74 -1.29
CA MET A 111 -8.90 12.39 -1.81
C MET A 111 -7.43 12.12 -2.11
N ASP A 112 -6.68 13.13 -2.54
CA ASP A 112 -5.22 13.06 -2.69
C ASP A 112 -4.54 12.79 -1.35
N ALA A 113 -4.85 13.61 -0.32
CA ALA A 113 -4.36 13.41 1.03
C ALA A 113 -4.75 12.04 1.62
N ALA A 114 -5.97 11.57 1.35
CA ALA A 114 -6.46 10.26 1.77
C ALA A 114 -5.69 9.07 1.14
N ARG A 115 -5.18 9.24 -0.08
CA ARG A 115 -4.43 8.21 -0.81
C ARG A 115 -2.95 8.18 -0.47
N GLU A 116 -2.39 9.31 -0.07
CA GLU A 116 -0.95 9.48 0.14
C GLU A 116 -0.32 8.35 0.98
N PRO A 117 -0.88 7.93 2.14
CA PRO A 117 -0.24 6.89 2.95
C PRO A 117 -0.17 5.53 2.24
N GLN A 118 -1.14 5.21 1.40
CA GLN A 118 -1.17 3.96 0.63
C GLN A 118 -0.17 4.01 -0.52
N MET A 119 -0.07 5.15 -1.21
CA MET A 119 0.92 5.35 -2.26
C MET A 119 2.36 5.37 -1.71
N ALA A 120 2.57 5.98 -0.53
CA ALA A 120 3.85 5.96 0.17
C ALA A 120 4.25 4.54 0.58
N MET A 121 3.29 3.73 1.06
CA MET A 121 3.51 2.32 1.38
C MET A 121 3.96 1.52 0.14
N ILE A 122 3.29 1.70 -1.00
CA ILE A 122 3.65 1.06 -2.27
C ILE A 122 5.07 1.46 -2.69
N ALA A 123 5.39 2.75 -2.63
CA ALA A 123 6.72 3.25 -2.97
C ALA A 123 7.80 2.66 -2.04
N ALA A 124 7.52 2.61 -0.73
CA ALA A 124 8.44 2.05 0.26
C ALA A 124 8.63 0.52 0.13
N SER A 125 7.70 -0.16 -0.54
CA SER A 125 7.75 -1.59 -0.89
C SER A 125 8.34 -1.89 -2.26
N THR A 126 8.61 -0.89 -3.10
CA THR A 126 9.18 -1.08 -4.44
C THR A 126 10.69 -1.39 -4.34
N PRO A 127 11.25 -2.29 -5.19
CA PRO A 127 12.69 -2.54 -5.24
C PRO A 127 13.49 -1.25 -5.36
N ASN A 128 14.49 -1.07 -4.49
CA ASN A 128 15.31 0.14 -4.46
C ASN A 128 16.78 -0.18 -4.76
N LYS A 129 17.24 0.26 -5.94
CA LYS A 129 18.63 0.07 -6.38
C LYS A 129 19.67 0.62 -5.41
N ALA A 130 19.34 1.64 -4.62
CA ALA A 130 20.26 2.26 -3.68
C ALA A 130 20.64 1.34 -2.50
N THR A 131 19.86 0.27 -2.23
CA THR A 131 20.14 -0.66 -1.13
C THR A 131 21.15 -1.74 -1.50
N ARG A 132 21.42 -1.92 -2.80
CA ARG A 132 22.20 -3.05 -3.33
C ARG A 132 23.61 -3.15 -2.76
N ASP A 133 24.36 -2.04 -2.75
CA ASP A 133 25.75 -2.05 -2.30
C ASP A 133 25.83 -2.27 -0.78
N ALA A 134 24.93 -1.64 -0.03
CA ALA A 134 24.82 -1.82 1.42
C ALA A 134 24.44 -3.27 1.78
N LEU A 135 23.50 -3.86 1.04
CA LEU A 135 23.15 -5.27 1.19
C LEU A 135 24.35 -6.16 0.89
N LYS A 136 24.99 -5.98 -0.26
CA LYS A 136 26.17 -6.77 -0.65
C LYS A 136 27.28 -6.73 0.39
N ASP A 137 27.52 -5.58 1.00
CA ASP A 137 28.50 -5.45 2.08
C ASP A 137 28.06 -6.17 3.35
N ALA A 138 26.80 -5.99 3.77
CA ALA A 138 26.24 -6.66 4.94
C ALA A 138 26.29 -8.20 4.83
N LEU A 139 26.03 -8.74 3.63
CA LEU A 139 26.02 -10.17 3.34
C LEU A 139 27.41 -10.83 3.37
N LYS A 140 28.51 -10.06 3.48
CA LYS A 140 29.84 -10.63 3.75
C LYS A 140 29.94 -11.25 5.15
N VAL A 141 29.06 -10.86 6.07
CA VAL A 141 28.99 -11.42 7.42
C VAL A 141 28.11 -12.67 7.41
N PRO A 142 28.62 -13.86 7.78
CA PRO A 142 27.84 -15.11 7.69
C PRO A 142 26.51 -15.09 8.45
N SER A 143 26.47 -14.50 9.65
CA SER A 143 25.21 -14.37 10.39
C SER A 143 24.19 -13.48 9.68
N ALA A 144 24.63 -12.39 9.04
CA ALA A 144 23.74 -11.55 8.25
C ALA A 144 23.23 -12.26 6.99
N GLN A 145 24.09 -13.04 6.32
CA GLN A 145 23.71 -13.88 5.18
C GLN A 145 22.64 -14.89 5.58
N SER A 146 22.84 -15.62 6.69
CA SER A 146 21.84 -16.58 7.19
C SER A 146 20.48 -15.91 7.46
N TYR A 147 20.49 -14.73 8.08
CA TYR A 147 19.24 -14.03 8.37
C TYR A 147 18.53 -13.53 7.09
N PHE A 148 19.29 -13.07 6.09
CA PHE A 148 18.75 -12.74 4.78
C PHE A 148 18.14 -13.99 4.11
N ASP A 149 18.84 -15.12 4.19
CA ASP A 149 18.38 -16.38 3.63
C ASP A 149 17.14 -16.97 4.32
N ASP A 150 16.83 -16.53 5.54
CA ASP A 150 15.62 -16.95 6.25
C ASP A 150 14.45 -15.99 6.05
N THR A 151 14.71 -14.70 5.83
CA THR A 151 13.67 -13.66 5.97
C THR A 151 13.42 -12.82 4.73
N ALA A 152 14.34 -12.80 3.77
CA ALA A 152 14.20 -11.96 2.59
C ALA A 152 13.08 -12.47 1.66
N SER A 153 12.36 -11.53 1.05
CA SER A 153 11.37 -11.80 0.02
C SER A 153 12.01 -12.43 -1.22
N GLU A 154 11.21 -13.15 -2.01
CA GLU A 154 11.69 -13.77 -3.26
C GLU A 154 12.22 -12.70 -4.25
N GLN A 155 11.55 -11.55 -4.32
CA GLN A 155 11.98 -10.43 -5.15
C GLN A 155 13.34 -9.87 -4.71
N ALA A 156 13.57 -9.72 -3.40
CA ALA A 156 14.85 -9.23 -2.89
C ALA A 156 16.00 -10.22 -3.17
N ARG A 157 15.75 -11.53 -2.99
CA ARG A 157 16.74 -12.58 -3.27
C ARG A 157 17.14 -12.63 -4.73
N SER A 158 16.16 -12.54 -5.63
CA SER A 158 16.39 -12.64 -7.08
C SER A 158 17.06 -11.40 -7.66
N SER A 159 16.70 -10.20 -7.19
CA SER A 159 17.22 -8.94 -7.71
C SER A 159 18.46 -8.41 -7.00
N GLY A 160 18.69 -8.82 -5.74
CA GLY A 160 19.68 -8.19 -4.85
C GLY A 160 19.33 -6.76 -4.45
N GLU A 161 18.06 -6.35 -4.64
CA GLU A 161 17.55 -5.03 -4.31
C GLU A 161 16.45 -5.17 -3.24
N LEU A 162 16.68 -4.56 -2.09
CA LEU A 162 15.67 -4.45 -1.04
C LEU A 162 14.87 -3.18 -1.25
N SER A 163 13.56 -3.24 -1.00
CA SER A 163 12.75 -2.06 -0.76
C SER A 163 13.20 -1.35 0.51
N GLN A 164 12.71 -0.12 0.75
CA GLN A 164 13.01 0.58 2.00
C GLN A 164 12.52 -0.23 3.20
N ARG A 165 11.30 -0.77 3.13
CA ARG A 165 10.69 -1.53 4.22
C ARG A 165 11.47 -2.79 4.54
N GLU A 166 11.92 -3.51 3.52
CA GLU A 166 12.67 -4.74 3.73
C GLU A 166 14.09 -4.45 4.22
N PHE A 167 14.72 -3.39 3.72
CA PHE A 167 16.05 -2.98 4.18
C PHE A 167 16.06 -2.60 5.66
N GLU A 168 15.07 -1.83 6.12
CA GLU A 168 14.91 -1.51 7.54
C GLU A 168 14.64 -2.77 8.38
N SER A 169 13.79 -3.67 7.88
CA SER A 169 13.51 -4.97 8.52
C SER A 169 14.76 -5.84 8.65
N PHE A 170 15.55 -5.90 7.58
CA PHE A 170 16.78 -6.66 7.52
C PHE A 170 17.81 -6.09 8.49
N GLU A 171 18.07 -4.78 8.46
CA GLU A 171 19.08 -4.16 9.32
C GLU A 171 18.74 -4.31 10.81
N VAL A 172 17.49 -4.08 11.20
CA VAL A 172 17.09 -4.20 12.60
C VAL A 172 16.99 -5.67 13.01
N GLY A 173 16.39 -6.51 12.17
CA GLY A 173 16.17 -7.92 12.45
C GLY A 173 17.45 -8.74 12.54
N ARG A 174 18.42 -8.52 11.65
CA ARG A 174 19.70 -9.26 11.66
C ARG A 174 20.53 -9.04 12.92
N ARG A 175 20.23 -8.00 13.71
CA ARG A 175 20.90 -7.65 14.96
C ARG A 175 20.12 -8.02 16.23
N TYR A 176 18.81 -8.20 16.12
CA TYR A 176 17.95 -8.51 17.25
C TYR A 176 17.41 -9.96 17.22
N ALA A 177 16.79 -10.36 16.10
CA ALA A 177 16.10 -11.64 15.97
C ALA A 177 17.02 -12.80 15.52
N ASN A 178 18.23 -12.47 15.06
CA ASN A 178 19.16 -13.45 14.52
C ASN A 178 20.01 -14.12 15.62
N THR A 179 19.77 -15.41 15.86
CA THR A 179 20.51 -16.20 16.85
C THR A 179 21.99 -16.36 16.49
N ALA A 180 22.34 -16.40 15.20
CA ALA A 180 23.73 -16.46 14.76
C ALA A 180 24.47 -15.17 15.14
N TYR A 181 23.85 -14.01 14.94
CA TYR A 181 24.43 -12.72 15.37
C TYR A 181 24.61 -12.66 16.90
N LEU A 182 23.66 -13.17 17.69
CA LEU A 182 23.80 -13.20 19.14
C LEU A 182 24.96 -14.10 19.59
N SER A 183 25.25 -15.16 18.84
CA SER A 183 26.39 -16.04 19.06
C SER A 183 27.71 -15.33 18.70
N ASP A 184 27.76 -14.65 17.55
CA ASP A 184 28.90 -13.83 17.14
C ASP A 184 29.21 -12.76 18.20
N LEU A 185 28.19 -12.03 18.65
CA LEU A 185 28.31 -10.98 19.67
C LEU A 185 28.86 -11.53 20.99
N GLN A 186 28.50 -12.77 21.36
CA GLN A 186 29.00 -13.42 22.56
C GLN A 186 30.47 -13.87 22.43
N GLN A 187 30.96 -14.08 21.21
CA GLN A 187 32.35 -14.45 20.94
C GLN A 187 33.26 -13.23 20.74
N MET A 188 32.69 -12.05 20.44
CA MET A 188 33.45 -10.80 20.35
C MET A 188 34.14 -10.47 21.68
N GLU A 189 35.40 -10.07 21.60
CA GLU A 189 36.14 -9.51 22.74
C GLU A 189 35.49 -8.21 23.20
N GLY A 190 35.24 -8.07 24.51
CA GLY A 190 34.64 -6.88 25.06
C GLY A 190 34.04 -7.08 26.46
N ASP A 191 33.74 -5.96 27.11
CA ASP A 191 33.06 -5.95 28.40
C ASP A 191 31.63 -6.51 28.27
N ASN A 192 31.22 -7.35 29.23
CA ASN A 192 29.85 -7.86 29.33
C ASN A 192 28.82 -6.73 29.38
N LEU A 193 29.15 -5.62 30.04
CA LEU A 193 28.27 -4.45 30.12
C LEU A 193 28.04 -3.82 28.74
N ILE A 194 29.08 -3.74 27.90
CA ILE A 194 28.96 -3.21 26.53
C ILE A 194 28.08 -4.13 25.68
N ARG A 195 28.25 -5.45 25.80
CA ARG A 195 27.41 -6.42 25.07
C ARG A 195 25.95 -6.34 25.48
N GLU A 196 25.67 -6.18 26.76
CA GLU A 196 24.31 -5.99 27.25
C GLU A 196 23.73 -4.66 26.74
N GLN A 197 24.52 -3.58 26.73
CA GLN A 197 24.10 -2.31 26.14
C GLN A 197 23.74 -2.43 24.65
N ILE A 198 24.51 -3.21 23.86
CA ILE A 198 24.19 -3.49 22.45
C ILE A 198 22.87 -4.26 22.33
N ARG A 199 22.63 -5.27 23.17
CA ARG A 199 21.38 -6.05 23.18
C ARG A 199 20.18 -5.17 23.49
N VAL A 200 20.28 -4.31 24.50
CA VAL A 200 19.24 -3.34 24.87
C VAL A 200 18.97 -2.36 23.72
N GLN A 201 20.02 -1.85 23.07
CA GLN A 201 19.87 -0.96 21.92
C GLN A 201 19.17 -1.65 20.74
N ASN A 202 19.55 -2.90 20.43
CA ASN A 202 18.92 -3.68 19.35
C ASN A 202 17.44 -3.95 19.64
N LEU A 203 17.08 -4.27 20.89
CA LEU A 203 15.68 -4.38 21.31
C LEU A 203 14.93 -3.06 21.11
N GLY A 204 15.53 -1.94 21.51
CA GLY A 204 14.95 -0.61 21.31
C GLY A 204 14.66 -0.31 19.83
N ASN A 205 15.62 -0.61 18.94
CA ASN A 205 15.45 -0.45 17.50
C ASN A 205 14.35 -1.35 16.93
N TRP A 206 14.24 -2.59 17.40
CA TRP A 206 13.19 -3.52 17.01
C TRP A 206 11.80 -3.01 17.39
N LEU A 207 11.63 -2.53 18.63
CA LEU A 207 10.37 -1.95 19.10
C LEU A 207 10.02 -0.64 18.37
N ALA A 208 11.03 0.17 18.02
CA ALA A 208 10.83 1.38 17.23
C ALA A 208 10.35 1.05 15.80
N LEU A 209 10.93 0.04 15.16
CA LEU A 209 10.48 -0.42 13.85
C LEU A 209 9.05 -0.99 13.90
N ALA A 210 8.72 -1.76 14.93
CA ALA A 210 7.36 -2.26 15.12
C ALA A 210 6.35 -1.10 15.31
N SER A 211 6.72 -0.08 16.10
CA SER A 211 5.90 1.12 16.30
C SER A 211 5.72 1.91 15.01
N LYS A 212 6.77 2.06 14.20
CA LYS A 212 6.69 2.69 12.87
C LYS A 212 5.65 1.99 11.98
N ARG A 213 5.68 0.65 11.93
CA ARG A 213 4.73 -0.14 11.11
C ARG A 213 3.29 0.02 11.55
N GLU A 214 3.03 0.05 12.86
CA GLU A 214 1.68 0.31 13.38
C GLU A 214 1.19 1.73 13.05
N LEU A 215 2.08 2.73 13.10
CA LEU A 215 1.76 4.09 12.67
C LEU A 215 1.46 4.17 11.17
N GLU A 216 2.24 3.52 10.32
CA GLU A 216 1.99 3.45 8.87
C GLU A 216 0.62 2.82 8.56
N LYS A 217 0.30 1.69 9.23
CA LYS A 217 -1.01 1.04 9.12
C LYS A 217 -2.13 1.97 9.61
N ASN A 218 -1.93 2.66 10.71
CA ASN A 218 -2.90 3.62 11.23
C ASN A 218 -3.13 4.80 10.26
N ASN A 219 -2.08 5.31 9.62
CA ASN A 219 -2.18 6.37 8.62
C ASN A 219 -2.97 5.91 7.39
N ILE A 220 -2.77 4.67 6.93
CA ILE A 220 -3.57 4.08 5.83
C ILE A 220 -5.05 4.05 6.21
N LEU A 221 -5.39 3.52 7.39
CA LEU A 221 -6.79 3.44 7.85
C LEU A 221 -7.40 4.84 8.04
N THR A 222 -6.63 5.79 8.57
CA THR A 222 -7.07 7.18 8.74
C THR A 222 -7.31 7.86 7.38
N GLY A 223 -6.46 7.59 6.38
CA GLY A 223 -6.67 8.03 5.01
C GLY A 223 -7.97 7.48 4.42
N GLN A 224 -8.26 6.19 4.62
CA GLN A 224 -9.53 5.59 4.20
C GLN A 224 -10.75 6.22 4.89
N VAL A 225 -10.65 6.52 6.19
CA VAL A 225 -11.71 7.27 6.91
C VAL A 225 -11.88 8.68 6.34
N LEU A 226 -10.79 9.39 6.05
CA LEU A 226 -10.85 10.72 5.42
C LEU A 226 -11.56 10.67 4.06
N ALA A 227 -11.26 9.66 3.23
CA ALA A 227 -11.93 9.43 1.96
C ALA A 227 -13.45 9.23 2.12
N LEU A 228 -13.87 8.44 3.11
CA LEU A 228 -15.28 8.24 3.43
C LEU A 228 -15.96 9.54 3.86
N LEU A 229 -15.37 10.28 4.81
CA LEU A 229 -15.90 11.55 5.30
C LEU A 229 -16.00 12.62 4.20
N ALA A 230 -14.96 12.75 3.37
CA ALA A 230 -14.97 13.66 2.23
C ALA A 230 -16.10 13.29 1.25
N THR A 231 -16.29 12.00 0.99
CA THR A 231 -17.34 11.51 0.12
C THR A 231 -18.73 11.82 0.67
N GLU A 232 -18.98 11.52 1.95
CA GLU A 232 -20.26 11.81 2.63
C GLU A 232 -20.56 13.30 2.64
N HIS A 233 -19.55 14.14 2.84
CA HIS A 233 -19.70 15.59 2.84
C HIS A 233 -20.01 16.16 1.45
N TYR A 234 -19.22 15.81 0.43
CA TYR A 234 -19.29 16.46 -0.88
C TYR A 234 -20.33 15.87 -1.82
N ARG A 235 -20.59 14.55 -1.78
CA ARG A 235 -21.52 13.88 -2.71
C ARG A 235 -22.92 14.52 -2.77
N PRO A 236 -23.64 14.75 -1.65
CA PRO A 236 -24.97 15.35 -1.73
C PRO A 236 -24.94 16.79 -2.26
N GLN A 237 -23.92 17.56 -1.88
CA GLN A 237 -23.78 18.95 -2.33
C GLN A 237 -23.47 19.03 -3.82
N LEU A 238 -22.59 18.16 -4.32
CA LEU A 238 -22.26 18.03 -5.74
C LEU A 238 -23.49 17.58 -6.54
N ALA A 239 -24.27 16.62 -6.05
CA ALA A 239 -25.51 16.20 -6.69
C ALA A 239 -26.52 17.35 -6.80
N ALA A 240 -26.76 18.09 -5.72
CA ALA A 240 -27.64 19.26 -5.73
C ALA A 240 -27.13 20.36 -6.69
N LYS A 241 -25.81 20.57 -6.73
CA LYS A 241 -25.21 21.57 -7.60
C LYS A 241 -25.25 21.18 -9.07
N MET A 242 -25.14 19.88 -9.37
CA MET A 242 -25.25 19.34 -10.73
C MET A 242 -26.62 19.63 -11.35
N GLU A 243 -27.71 19.58 -10.58
CA GLU A 243 -29.04 19.93 -11.09
C GLU A 243 -29.13 21.40 -11.49
N GLN A 244 -28.48 22.31 -10.76
CA GLN A 244 -28.38 23.72 -11.14
C GLN A 244 -27.55 23.93 -12.40
N VAL A 245 -26.47 23.15 -12.58
CA VAL A 245 -25.64 23.19 -13.79
C VAL A 245 -26.46 22.76 -15.01
N LYS A 246 -27.25 21.68 -14.90
CA LYS A 246 -28.13 21.21 -15.98
C LYS A 246 -29.18 22.28 -16.34
N ALA A 247 -29.83 22.88 -15.35
CA ALA A 247 -30.83 23.92 -15.57
C ALA A 247 -30.26 25.21 -16.20
N GLY A 248 -29.02 25.55 -15.87
CA GLY A 248 -28.32 26.71 -16.44
C GLY A 248 -27.86 26.52 -17.89
N ASN A 249 -27.65 25.28 -18.34
CA ASN A 249 -27.28 24.96 -19.73
C ASN A 249 -28.47 24.78 -20.67
N ALA A 250 -29.69 24.65 -20.12
CA ALA A 250 -30.92 24.51 -20.91
C ALA A 250 -31.49 25.86 -21.40
N ARG A 251 -30.77 26.97 -21.20
CA ARG A 251 -31.14 28.33 -21.61
C ARG A 251 -30.18 28.88 -22.65
#